data_AF-A0A5C4UUW5-F1
#
_entry.id   AF-A0A5C4UUW5-F1
#
_cell.length_a   1.000
_cell.length_b   1.000
_cell.length_c   1.000
_cell.angle_alpha   90.00
_cell.angle_beta   90.00
_cell.angle_gamma   90.00
#
_symmetry.space_group_name_H-M   'P 1'
#
loop_
_entity.id
_entity.type
_entity.pdbx_description
1 polymer ?
#
loop_
_entity_poly.entity_id
_entity_poly.type
_entity_poly.pdbx_seq_one_letter_code
_entity_poly.pdbx_strand_id
1 'polypeptide(L)'
;MSQTTSYVNARSPQPSPVAWEEGREPTPDHWRVIAATWLLAAWAPPGAPGWTCEPLSGRTLPRGERQWAAPPTPEEIGEAAGLAGITGVDLLLGRVASGPGTGYRATRAPEEVAEEVEALIREFVGTADGRAGLLVRRLARQWVGEFTDVLRLTTGEDDALHLLRRDFDGATSRLTLRRAPGAGQPPLLAADGADGAPRTRIACVLTMLDSLLMVNNNDSVGIVLRQDRLDEGTDDPLAGAARWYGRLPGGNDHGEGDFDTIPAARPRSWLPRALLLGLAEGENGEDGGWPEELAEEPDFQLAVRLLEELTELVLRRMGGAPFAAVAGLSEEDGHVTLLLVHGDEVAALELSELY
;
A
#
# COMPACT_ATOMS: atom_id res chain seq x y z
N MET A 1 7.88 6.04 22.75
CA MET A 1 6.80 5.56 21.86
C MET A 1 6.94 6.07 20.42
N SER A 2 6.93 5.14 19.45
CA SER A 2 6.73 5.41 18.03
C SER A 2 5.39 4.84 17.55
N GLN A 3 4.71 5.52 16.64
CA GLN A 3 3.44 5.09 16.05
C GLN A 3 3.50 5.22 14.52
N THR A 4 3.06 4.18 13.82
CA THR A 4 3.01 4.13 12.36
C THR A 4 1.62 3.68 11.91
N THR A 5 1.05 4.39 10.93
CA THR A 5 -0.27 4.11 10.33
C THR A 5 -0.15 4.05 8.80
N SER A 6 -1.24 3.74 8.10
CA SER A 6 -1.34 3.98 6.66
C SER A 6 -1.27 5.48 6.34
N TYR A 7 -1.01 5.82 5.08
CA TYR A 7 -1.05 7.19 4.56
C TYR A 7 -2.48 7.66 4.22
N VAL A 8 -3.44 6.74 4.15
CA VAL A 8 -4.83 7.00 3.75
C VAL A 8 -5.72 7.22 4.96
N ASN A 9 -5.72 6.27 5.90
CA ASN A 9 -6.55 6.28 7.12
C ASN A 9 -5.70 6.52 8.36
N ALA A 10 -4.96 7.62 8.33
CA ALA A 10 -4.03 7.97 9.38
C ALA A 10 -4.75 8.73 10.51
N ARG A 11 -4.97 8.10 11.68
CA ARG A 11 -5.28 8.83 12.93
C ARG A 11 -4.15 9.82 13.31
N SER A 12 -2.94 9.59 12.81
CA SER A 12 -1.79 10.50 12.94
C SER A 12 -1.03 10.55 11.61
N PRO A 13 -0.92 11.72 10.95
CA PRO A 13 -0.31 11.83 9.64
C PRO A 13 1.13 11.29 9.62
N GLN A 14 1.43 10.43 8.67
CA GLN A 14 2.80 9.97 8.43
C GLN A 14 3.57 11.03 7.64
N PRO A 15 4.87 11.26 7.95
CA PRO A 15 5.69 12.14 7.13
C PRO A 15 5.69 11.69 5.68
N SER A 16 5.46 12.63 4.78
CA SER A 16 5.38 12.32 3.36
C SER A 16 6.75 11.84 2.87
N PRO A 17 6.83 10.71 2.15
CA PRO A 17 8.06 10.23 1.53
C PRO A 17 8.36 10.97 0.21
N VAL A 18 7.51 11.93 -0.19
CA VAL A 18 7.65 12.72 -1.42
C VAL A 18 7.42 14.20 -1.12
N ALA A 19 8.09 15.07 -1.87
CA ALA A 19 7.80 16.50 -1.80
C ALA A 19 6.56 16.81 -2.65
N TRP A 20 5.62 17.56 -2.09
CA TRP A 20 4.44 18.05 -2.81
C TRP A 20 4.64 19.50 -3.21
N GLU A 21 4.16 19.87 -4.39
CA GLU A 21 4.03 21.27 -4.77
C GLU A 21 2.99 21.98 -3.88
N GLU A 22 3.22 23.25 -3.55
CA GLU A 22 2.36 24.02 -2.65
C GLU A 22 0.89 24.02 -3.11
N GLY A 23 -0.02 23.72 -2.18
CA GLY A 23 -1.47 23.81 -2.41
C GLY A 23 -2.13 22.57 -3.02
N ARG A 24 -1.41 21.46 -3.17
CA ARG A 24 -1.98 20.18 -3.62
C ARG A 24 -1.87 19.12 -2.52
N GLU A 25 -2.99 18.72 -1.95
CA GLU A 25 -3.03 17.57 -1.04
C GLU A 25 -3.17 16.26 -1.83
N PRO A 26 -2.38 15.22 -1.50
CA PRO A 26 -2.54 13.91 -2.11
C PRO A 26 -3.91 13.28 -1.79
N THR A 27 -4.47 12.63 -2.81
CA THR A 27 -5.66 11.77 -2.63
C THR A 27 -5.25 10.38 -2.14
N PRO A 28 -6.20 9.58 -1.60
CA PRO A 28 -5.94 8.18 -1.25
C PRO A 28 -5.30 7.35 -2.38
N ASP A 29 -5.74 7.55 -3.62
CA ASP A 29 -5.17 6.87 -4.79
C ASP A 29 -3.70 7.24 -5.03
N HIS A 30 -3.34 8.52 -4.84
CA HIS A 30 -1.94 8.93 -4.94
C HIS A 30 -1.08 8.22 -3.89
N TRP A 31 -1.58 8.09 -2.66
CA TRP A 31 -0.87 7.37 -1.60
C TRP A 31 -0.68 5.88 -1.87
N ARG A 32 -1.70 5.22 -2.42
CA ARG A 32 -1.61 3.80 -2.81
C ARG A 32 -0.55 3.57 -3.89
N VAL A 33 -0.50 4.46 -4.88
CA VAL A 33 0.52 4.41 -5.95
C VAL A 33 1.92 4.67 -5.40
N ILE A 34 2.08 5.68 -4.54
CA ILE A 34 3.34 5.96 -3.85
C ILE A 34 3.79 4.74 -3.05
N ALA A 35 2.90 4.18 -2.22
CA ALA A 35 3.21 3.02 -1.39
C ALA A 35 3.62 1.81 -2.23
N ALA A 36 2.86 1.48 -3.28
CA ALA A 36 3.18 0.38 -4.18
C ALA A 36 4.56 0.56 -4.83
N THR A 37 4.83 1.74 -5.36
CA THR A 37 6.09 2.02 -6.07
C THR A 37 7.30 2.02 -5.14
N TRP A 38 7.13 2.49 -3.90
CA TRP A 38 8.15 2.43 -2.85
C TRP A 38 8.45 0.98 -2.43
N LEU A 39 7.42 0.13 -2.32
CA LEU A 39 7.58 -1.31 -2.03
C LEU A 39 8.28 -2.04 -3.18
N LEU A 40 7.92 -1.75 -4.44
CA LEU A 40 8.61 -2.31 -5.60
C LEU A 40 10.11 -1.97 -5.57
N ALA A 41 10.46 -0.72 -5.24
CA ALA A 41 11.86 -0.33 -5.07
C ALA A 41 12.54 -1.06 -3.89
N ALA A 42 11.84 -1.25 -2.77
CA ALA A 42 12.34 -1.94 -1.60
C ALA A 42 12.50 -3.47 -1.77
N TRP A 43 11.83 -4.07 -2.75
CA TRP A 43 11.92 -5.49 -3.11
C TRP A 43 12.86 -5.77 -4.28
N ALA A 44 13.42 -4.73 -4.91
CA ALA A 44 14.39 -4.92 -5.97
C ALA A 44 15.64 -5.65 -5.45
N PRO A 45 16.17 -6.66 -6.18
CA PRO A 45 17.35 -7.38 -5.73
C PRO A 45 18.59 -6.47 -5.68
N PRO A 46 19.59 -6.78 -4.83
CA PRO A 46 20.87 -6.06 -4.85
C PRO A 46 21.50 -6.08 -6.24
N GLY A 47 21.87 -4.91 -6.76
CA GLY A 47 22.43 -4.78 -8.12
C GLY A 47 21.39 -4.77 -9.25
N ALA A 48 20.09 -4.85 -8.94
CA ALA A 48 19.08 -4.36 -9.88
C ALA A 48 19.38 -2.90 -10.21
N PRO A 49 19.07 -2.43 -11.44
CA PRO A 49 18.97 -0.99 -11.66
C PRO A 49 18.06 -0.45 -10.56
N GLY A 50 18.53 0.55 -9.79
CA GLY A 50 17.68 1.13 -8.76
C GLY A 50 16.42 1.66 -9.43
N TRP A 51 15.31 1.79 -8.72
CA TRP A 51 14.09 2.33 -9.32
C TRP A 51 13.80 3.64 -8.65
N THR A 52 13.71 4.72 -9.42
CA THR A 52 13.07 5.94 -8.93
C THR A 52 11.68 5.99 -9.52
N CYS A 53 10.71 6.10 -8.63
CA CYS A 53 9.35 6.42 -9.00
C CYS A 53 9.07 7.88 -8.67
N GLU A 54 8.52 8.61 -9.62
CA GLU A 54 7.99 9.95 -9.43
C GLU A 54 6.49 9.94 -9.78
N PRO A 55 5.62 9.89 -8.76
CA PRO A 55 4.21 10.17 -8.94
C PRO A 55 4.01 11.68 -8.96
N LEU A 56 3.53 12.22 -10.07
CA LEU A 56 3.08 13.61 -10.14
C LEU A 56 1.56 13.68 -10.25
N SER A 57 0.97 14.59 -9.47
CA SER A 57 -0.45 14.91 -9.54
C SER A 57 -0.65 16.21 -10.30
N GLY A 58 -1.56 16.20 -11.27
CA GLY A 58 -2.00 17.38 -12.01
C GLY A 58 -3.52 17.47 -12.06
N ARG A 59 -4.03 18.58 -12.61
CA ARG A 59 -5.44 18.69 -13.00
C ARG A 59 -5.51 19.26 -14.41
N THR A 60 -6.41 18.69 -15.17
CA THR A 60 -6.91 19.23 -16.44
C THR A 60 -8.38 19.59 -16.27
N LEU A 61 -9.00 20.17 -17.31
CA LEU A 61 -10.45 20.37 -17.30
C LEU A 61 -11.17 19.01 -17.30
N PRO A 62 -12.36 18.92 -16.65
CA PRO A 62 -13.17 17.71 -16.66
C PRO A 62 -13.41 17.20 -18.09
N ARG A 63 -13.51 15.87 -18.26
CA ARG A 63 -13.68 15.28 -19.61
C ARG A 63 -14.93 15.79 -20.33
N GLY A 64 -16.00 16.07 -19.57
CA GLY A 64 -17.24 16.65 -20.11
C GLY A 64 -17.09 18.06 -20.68
N GLU A 65 -16.09 18.81 -20.22
CA GLU A 65 -15.79 20.18 -20.66
C GLU A 65 -14.72 20.19 -21.77
N ARG A 66 -13.72 19.30 -21.68
CA ARG A 66 -12.66 19.17 -22.68
C ARG A 66 -12.21 17.71 -22.85
N GLN A 67 -12.54 17.15 -24.00
CA GLN A 67 -11.93 15.90 -24.46
C GLN A 67 -10.52 16.19 -24.98
N TRP A 68 -9.60 15.24 -24.78
CA TRP A 68 -8.32 15.32 -25.49
C TRP A 68 -8.56 15.06 -26.97
N ALA A 69 -7.74 15.68 -27.82
CA ALA A 69 -7.72 15.31 -29.23
C ALA A 69 -7.39 13.82 -29.37
N ALA A 70 -7.83 13.18 -30.45
CA ALA A 70 -7.47 11.81 -30.78
C ALA A 70 -6.61 11.81 -32.06
N PRO A 71 -5.27 11.69 -31.97
CA PRO A 71 -4.46 11.54 -30.75
C PRO A 71 -4.19 12.88 -30.01
N PRO A 72 -3.92 12.86 -28.69
CA PRO A 72 -3.56 14.06 -27.95
C PRO A 72 -2.21 14.59 -28.43
N THR A 73 -2.03 15.90 -28.51
CA THR A 73 -0.73 16.47 -28.92
C THR A 73 0.26 16.43 -27.75
N PRO A 74 1.57 16.25 -28.01
CA PRO A 74 2.59 16.31 -26.97
C PRO A 74 2.55 17.61 -26.14
N GLU A 75 2.18 18.73 -26.75
CA GLU A 75 2.05 20.03 -26.10
C GLU A 75 0.88 20.06 -25.10
N GLU A 76 -0.29 19.55 -25.49
CA GLU A 76 -1.47 19.45 -24.61
C GLU A 76 -1.20 18.51 -23.43
N ILE A 77 -0.42 17.44 -23.65
CA ILE A 77 -0.10 16.46 -22.62
C ILE A 77 1.06 16.90 -21.73
N GLY A 78 2.03 17.67 -22.24
CA GLY A 78 3.18 18.11 -21.47
C GLY A 78 2.79 18.91 -20.22
N GLU A 79 1.81 19.80 -20.36
CA GLU A 79 1.24 20.55 -19.22
C GLU A 79 0.51 19.61 -18.24
N ALA A 80 -0.36 18.74 -18.75
CA ALA A 80 -1.16 17.80 -17.94
C ALA A 80 -0.30 16.77 -17.18
N ALA A 81 0.83 16.38 -17.77
CA ALA A 81 1.78 15.43 -17.22
C ALA A 81 2.85 16.09 -16.33
N GLY A 82 2.97 17.42 -16.33
CA GLY A 82 4.14 18.11 -15.76
C GLY A 82 5.46 17.61 -16.35
N LEU A 83 5.47 17.29 -17.65
CA LEU A 83 6.59 16.65 -18.35
C LEU A 83 6.98 17.46 -19.58
N ALA A 84 8.23 17.92 -19.63
CA ALA A 84 8.78 18.55 -20.83
C ALA A 84 9.39 17.51 -21.79
N GLY A 85 9.57 17.88 -23.05
CA GLY A 85 10.31 17.06 -24.01
C GLY A 85 9.60 15.77 -24.44
N ILE A 86 8.26 15.74 -24.36
CA ILE A 86 7.46 14.64 -24.89
C ILE A 86 7.61 14.61 -26.42
N THR A 87 8.05 13.47 -26.95
CA THR A 87 8.25 13.22 -28.38
C THR A 87 7.17 12.31 -28.96
N GLY A 88 6.46 11.57 -28.12
CA GLY A 88 5.37 10.66 -28.51
C GLY A 88 4.33 10.47 -27.42
N VAL A 89 3.08 10.27 -27.84
CA VAL A 89 1.93 10.00 -26.96
C VAL A 89 1.16 8.83 -27.55
N ASP A 90 1.11 7.72 -26.81
CA ASP A 90 0.32 6.54 -27.16
C ASP A 90 -0.90 6.45 -26.26
N LEU A 91 -2.10 6.52 -26.85
CA LEU A 91 -3.36 6.33 -26.12
C LEU A 91 -3.61 4.84 -25.91
N LEU A 92 -3.36 4.35 -24.68
CA LEU A 92 -3.61 2.96 -24.31
C LEU A 92 -5.09 2.71 -24.04
N LEU A 93 -5.72 3.62 -23.28
CA LEU A 93 -7.15 3.63 -23.00
C LEU A 93 -7.68 5.06 -23.14
N GLY A 94 -8.71 5.25 -23.95
CA GLY A 94 -9.52 6.46 -23.97
C GLY A 94 -11.01 6.15 -23.99
N ARG A 95 -11.86 7.16 -23.81
CA ARG A 95 -13.31 7.05 -24.06
C ARG A 95 -13.77 7.90 -25.23
N VAL A 96 -14.66 7.34 -26.04
CA VAL A 96 -15.29 8.01 -27.19
C VAL A 96 -16.79 8.12 -26.95
N ALA A 97 -17.38 9.27 -27.25
CA ALA A 97 -18.83 9.41 -27.35
C ALA A 97 -19.31 8.87 -28.70
N SER A 98 -20.19 7.87 -28.71
CA SER A 98 -20.70 7.25 -29.96
C SER A 98 -21.71 8.13 -30.72
N GLY A 99 -22.03 9.32 -30.20
CA GLY A 99 -22.97 10.27 -30.79
C GLY A 99 -23.67 11.14 -29.73
N PRO A 100 -24.46 12.14 -30.16
CA PRO A 100 -25.21 13.01 -29.26
C PRO A 100 -26.14 12.20 -28.33
N GLY A 101 -26.05 12.42 -27.02
CA GLY A 101 -26.91 11.76 -26.03
C GLY A 101 -26.55 10.29 -25.71
N THR A 102 -25.44 9.77 -26.26
CA THR A 102 -24.92 8.45 -25.90
C THR A 102 -23.88 8.55 -24.79
N GLY A 103 -23.89 7.59 -23.87
CA GLY A 103 -22.84 7.47 -22.85
C GLY A 103 -21.47 7.22 -23.49
N TYR A 104 -20.42 7.77 -22.87
CA TYR A 104 -19.04 7.48 -23.24
C TYR A 104 -18.78 5.98 -23.19
N ARG A 105 -18.01 5.43 -24.13
CA ARG A 105 -17.53 4.04 -24.12
C ARG A 105 -16.02 3.99 -24.18
N ALA A 106 -15.42 3.02 -23.50
CA ALA A 106 -14.00 2.75 -23.62
C ALA A 106 -13.64 2.33 -25.06
N THR A 107 -12.49 2.80 -25.53
CA THR A 107 -11.90 2.47 -26.85
C THR A 107 -11.45 1.01 -26.94
N ARG A 108 -11.06 0.45 -25.79
CA ARG A 108 -10.61 -0.93 -25.60
C ARG A 108 -11.17 -1.45 -24.29
N ALA A 109 -11.19 -2.78 -24.10
CA ALA A 109 -11.55 -3.36 -22.81
C ALA A 109 -10.53 -2.93 -21.74
N PRO A 110 -10.96 -2.40 -20.58
CA PRO A 110 -10.06 -2.03 -19.49
C PRO A 110 -9.13 -3.17 -19.07
N GLU A 111 -9.61 -4.41 -19.11
CA GLU A 111 -8.85 -5.61 -18.74
C GLU A 111 -7.66 -5.84 -19.67
N GLU A 112 -7.86 -5.71 -20.99
CA GLU A 112 -6.79 -5.82 -21.99
C GLU A 112 -5.73 -4.74 -21.79
N VAL A 113 -6.15 -3.51 -21.46
CA VAL A 113 -5.21 -2.41 -21.22
C VAL A 113 -4.49 -2.57 -19.89
N ALA A 114 -5.14 -3.11 -18.87
CA ALA A 114 -4.50 -3.43 -17.59
C ALA A 114 -3.39 -4.48 -17.77
N GLU A 115 -3.61 -5.50 -18.60
CA GLU A 115 -2.58 -6.49 -18.95
C GLU A 115 -1.39 -5.86 -19.71
N GLU A 116 -1.66 -4.92 -20.62
CA GLU A 116 -0.62 -4.18 -21.34
C GLU A 116 0.19 -3.28 -20.40
N VAL A 117 -0.47 -2.55 -19.49
CA VAL A 117 0.18 -1.73 -18.46
C VAL A 117 0.99 -2.61 -17.50
N GLU A 118 0.46 -3.77 -17.10
CA GLU A 118 1.18 -4.76 -16.28
C GLU A 118 2.46 -5.21 -16.98
N ALA A 119 2.39 -5.55 -18.27
CA ALA A 119 3.54 -5.96 -19.07
C ALA A 119 4.60 -4.85 -19.16
N LEU A 120 4.18 -3.60 -19.42
CA LEU A 120 5.08 -2.45 -19.47
C LEU A 120 5.81 -2.22 -18.14
N ILE A 121 5.07 -2.23 -17.03
CA ILE A 121 5.66 -2.05 -15.70
C ILE A 121 6.57 -3.23 -15.36
N ARG A 122 6.16 -4.48 -15.67
CA ARG A 122 6.97 -5.68 -15.39
C ARG A 122 8.26 -5.72 -16.19
N GLU A 123 8.21 -5.39 -17.48
CA GLU A 123 9.39 -5.26 -18.34
C GLU A 123 10.35 -4.22 -17.77
N PHE A 124 9.80 -3.12 -17.25
CA PHE A 124 10.58 -2.12 -16.56
C PHE A 124 11.20 -2.74 -15.31
N VAL A 125 10.42 -3.10 -14.28
CA VAL A 125 10.88 -3.55 -12.94
C VAL A 125 11.82 -4.78 -12.98
N GLY A 126 11.70 -5.68 -13.95
CA GLY A 126 12.68 -6.75 -14.20
C GLY A 126 12.91 -7.74 -13.04
N THR A 127 11.96 -7.89 -12.13
CA THR A 127 12.09 -8.71 -10.91
C THR A 127 11.41 -10.07 -11.04
N ALA A 128 12.06 -11.13 -10.53
CA ALA A 128 11.49 -12.47 -10.37
C ALA A 128 10.75 -12.65 -9.02
N ASP A 129 10.64 -11.61 -8.18
CA ASP A 129 9.92 -11.69 -6.90
C ASP A 129 8.41 -11.80 -7.15
N GLY A 130 7.80 -12.89 -6.69
CA GLY A 130 6.36 -13.13 -6.83
C GLY A 130 5.50 -12.05 -6.17
N ARG A 131 5.95 -11.43 -5.07
CA ARG A 131 5.25 -10.32 -4.40
C ARG A 131 5.21 -9.08 -5.29
N ALA A 132 6.34 -8.76 -5.91
CA ALA A 132 6.41 -7.66 -6.85
C ALA A 132 5.53 -7.92 -8.08
N GLY A 133 5.47 -9.17 -8.56
CA GLY A 133 4.55 -9.57 -9.63
C GLY A 133 3.08 -9.29 -9.29
N LEU A 134 2.64 -9.68 -8.09
CA LEU A 134 1.28 -9.42 -7.60
C LEU A 134 1.00 -7.91 -7.44
N LEU A 135 1.96 -7.17 -6.88
CA LEU A 135 1.82 -5.72 -6.68
C LEU A 135 1.79 -4.94 -8.01
N VAL A 136 2.57 -5.34 -9.01
CA VAL A 136 2.53 -4.76 -10.36
C VAL A 136 1.17 -5.01 -11.02
N ARG A 137 0.63 -6.23 -10.92
CA ARG A 137 -0.71 -6.57 -11.41
C ARG A 137 -1.79 -5.70 -10.77
N ARG A 138 -1.74 -5.54 -9.44
CA ARG A 138 -2.66 -4.66 -8.71
C ARG A 138 -2.53 -3.20 -9.16
N LEU A 139 -1.31 -2.68 -9.24
CA LEU A 139 -1.05 -1.31 -9.67
C LEU A 139 -1.61 -1.06 -11.08
N ALA A 140 -1.39 -1.98 -12.02
CA ALA A 140 -1.90 -1.87 -13.38
C ALA A 140 -3.43 -1.83 -13.43
N ARG A 141 -4.11 -2.71 -12.69
CA ARG A 141 -5.58 -2.72 -12.56
C ARG A 141 -6.12 -1.46 -11.92
N GLN A 142 -5.45 -0.93 -10.89
CA GLN A 142 -5.88 0.33 -10.25
C GLN A 142 -5.65 1.54 -11.17
N TRP A 143 -4.60 1.50 -11.99
CA TRP A 143 -4.27 2.57 -12.94
C TRP A 143 -5.28 2.65 -14.09
N VAL A 144 -5.82 1.50 -14.49
CA VAL A 144 -6.76 1.34 -15.59
C VAL A 144 -8.18 1.15 -15.03
N GLY A 145 -8.94 2.23 -14.95
CA GLY A 145 -10.35 2.19 -14.55
C GLY A 145 -11.30 2.40 -15.74
N GLU A 146 -12.54 1.94 -15.58
CA GLU A 146 -13.59 2.14 -16.59
C GLU A 146 -13.67 3.62 -17.01
N PHE A 147 -13.62 4.55 -16.07
CA PHE A 147 -13.79 5.98 -16.34
C PHE A 147 -12.48 6.75 -16.58
N THR A 148 -11.37 6.06 -16.81
CA THR A 148 -10.04 6.69 -16.94
C THR A 148 -9.57 6.75 -18.38
N ASP A 149 -8.75 7.75 -18.70
CA ASP A 149 -7.87 7.71 -19.87
C ASP A 149 -6.47 7.34 -19.38
N VAL A 150 -5.77 6.52 -20.16
CA VAL A 150 -4.40 6.06 -19.87
C VAL A 150 -3.54 6.27 -21.10
N LEU A 151 -2.47 7.04 -20.93
CA LEU A 151 -1.48 7.36 -21.95
C LEU A 151 -0.11 6.82 -21.56
N ARG A 152 0.62 6.30 -22.54
CA ARG A 152 2.07 6.11 -22.45
C ARG A 152 2.75 7.30 -23.10
N LEU A 153 3.72 7.89 -22.42
CA LEU A 153 4.47 9.04 -22.91
C LEU A 153 5.90 8.60 -23.24
N THR A 154 6.38 9.01 -24.40
CA THR A 154 7.79 8.86 -24.79
C THR A 154 8.44 10.23 -24.73
N THR A 155 9.62 10.31 -24.13
CA THR A 155 10.45 11.52 -24.12
C THR A 155 11.74 11.26 -24.89
N GLY A 156 12.57 12.30 -25.06
CA GLY A 156 13.93 12.11 -25.58
C GLY A 156 14.90 11.40 -24.62
N GLU A 157 14.46 11.05 -23.41
CA GLU A 157 15.23 10.26 -22.44
C GLU A 157 14.79 8.79 -22.51
N ASP A 158 15.63 7.92 -23.08
CA ASP A 158 15.25 6.53 -23.45
C ASP A 158 15.12 5.55 -22.26
N ASP A 159 15.43 5.97 -21.03
CA ASP A 159 15.53 5.07 -19.86
C ASP A 159 14.36 5.20 -18.86
N ALA A 160 13.23 5.75 -19.29
CA ALA A 160 12.07 6.03 -18.43
C ALA A 160 10.75 5.49 -19.01
N LEU A 161 9.93 4.86 -18.17
CA LEU A 161 8.52 4.57 -18.46
C LEU A 161 7.65 5.66 -17.85
N HIS A 162 6.91 6.39 -18.68
CA HIS A 162 5.94 7.39 -18.25
C HIS A 162 4.52 6.93 -18.60
N LEU A 163 3.69 6.79 -17.58
CA LEU A 163 2.26 6.51 -17.71
C LEU A 163 1.48 7.69 -17.14
N LEU A 164 0.54 8.23 -17.90
CA LEU A 164 -0.36 9.29 -17.45
C LEU A 164 -1.78 8.74 -17.39
N ARG A 165 -2.40 8.82 -16.22
CA ARG A 165 -3.81 8.57 -15.98
C ARG A 165 -4.55 9.91 -15.91
N ARG A 166 -5.75 9.97 -16.48
CA ARG A 166 -6.74 11.02 -16.23
C ARG A 166 -8.06 10.39 -15.83
N ASP A 167 -8.67 10.84 -14.74
CA ASP A 167 -10.00 10.39 -14.32
C ASP A 167 -11.14 11.14 -15.03
N PHE A 168 -12.38 10.90 -14.60
CA PHE A 168 -13.55 11.56 -15.18
C PHE A 168 -13.59 13.08 -14.89
N ASP A 169 -13.18 13.47 -13.70
CA ASP A 169 -13.19 14.85 -13.20
C ASP A 169 -12.01 15.67 -13.74
N GLY A 170 -11.11 15.05 -14.49
CA GLY A 170 -9.97 15.68 -15.12
C GLY A 170 -8.73 15.70 -14.23
N ALA A 171 -8.75 15.04 -13.06
CA ALA A 171 -7.55 14.86 -12.26
C ALA A 171 -6.57 13.94 -13.00
N THR A 172 -5.31 14.33 -13.03
CA THR A 172 -4.25 13.58 -13.68
C THR A 172 -3.25 13.05 -12.67
N SER A 173 -2.75 11.85 -12.93
CA SER A 173 -1.66 11.24 -12.18
C SER A 173 -0.65 10.70 -13.18
N ARG A 174 0.61 11.14 -13.08
CA ARG A 174 1.72 10.58 -13.86
C ARG A 174 2.52 9.64 -12.97
N LEU A 175 2.67 8.40 -13.41
CA LEU A 175 3.65 7.47 -12.89
C LEU A 175 4.88 7.52 -13.79
N THR A 176 6.02 7.94 -13.25
CA THR A 176 7.31 7.85 -13.94
C THR A 176 8.19 6.85 -13.24
N LEU A 177 8.57 5.80 -13.94
CA LEU A 177 9.54 4.82 -13.49
C LEU A 177 10.84 5.06 -14.26
N ARG A 178 11.96 5.22 -13.54
CA ARG A 178 13.30 5.32 -14.13
C ARG A 178 14.24 4.31 -13.50
N ARG A 179 15.21 3.83 -14.29
CA ARG A 179 16.34 3.07 -13.76
C ARG A 179 17.35 4.03 -13.12
N ALA A 180 17.46 4.02 -11.80
CA ALA A 180 18.47 4.70 -11.03
C ALA A 180 19.87 4.05 -11.26
N PRO A 181 20.92 4.87 -11.38
CA PRO A 181 22.28 4.41 -11.67
C PRO A 181 22.99 3.70 -10.50
N GLY A 182 22.32 3.45 -9.37
CA GLY A 182 22.88 2.77 -8.21
C GLY A 182 21.80 2.09 -7.35
N ALA A 183 22.14 0.94 -6.77
CA ALA A 183 21.20 0.09 -6.03
C ALA A 183 20.83 0.65 -4.64
N GLY A 184 19.59 0.36 -4.23
CA GLY A 184 19.36 -0.17 -2.89
C GLY A 184 18.86 0.79 -1.81
N GLN A 185 18.49 2.03 -2.12
CA GLN A 185 17.76 2.85 -1.18
C GLN A 185 16.48 3.38 -1.82
N PRO A 186 15.31 3.05 -1.25
CA PRO A 186 14.10 3.73 -1.64
C PRO A 186 14.28 5.24 -1.37
N PRO A 187 13.53 6.15 -2.02
CA PRO A 187 13.71 7.59 -1.81
C PRO A 187 13.42 7.89 -0.34
N LEU A 188 14.49 8.02 0.45
CA LEU A 188 14.45 8.49 1.81
C LEU A 188 14.69 9.98 1.74
N LEU A 189 13.78 10.75 2.33
CA LEU A 189 14.14 12.11 2.73
C LEU A 189 15.28 11.96 3.75
N ALA A 190 16.45 12.49 3.41
CA ALA A 190 17.64 12.45 4.26
C ALA A 190 17.42 13.03 5.69
N ALA A 191 16.27 13.70 5.91
CA ALA A 191 15.85 14.27 7.19
C ALA A 191 15.35 13.25 8.22
N ASP A 192 14.96 12.02 7.84
CA ASP A 192 14.32 11.07 8.77
C ASP A 192 15.30 10.14 9.53
N GLY A 193 16.62 10.32 9.37
CA GLY A 193 17.63 9.52 10.07
C GLY A 193 17.58 8.02 9.75
N ALA A 194 18.23 7.20 10.57
CA ALA A 194 18.32 5.75 10.35
C ALA A 194 16.97 5.00 10.50
N ASP A 195 16.01 5.59 11.22
CA ASP A 195 14.68 5.01 11.47
C ASP A 195 13.62 5.41 10.44
N GLY A 196 13.92 6.37 9.56
CA GLY A 196 13.00 6.82 8.51
C GLY A 196 12.61 5.71 7.54
N ALA A 197 13.59 4.96 7.05
CA ALA A 197 13.36 3.92 6.03
C ALA A 197 12.47 2.78 6.52
N PRO A 198 12.72 2.20 7.70
CA PRO A 198 11.83 1.19 8.26
C PRO A 198 10.41 1.71 8.48
N ARG A 199 10.26 2.93 9.04
CA ARG A 199 8.94 3.53 9.27
C ARG A 199 8.17 3.74 7.97
N THR A 200 8.79 4.35 6.95
CA THR A 200 8.17 4.55 5.64
C THR A 200 7.79 3.21 5.00
N ARG A 201 8.66 2.20 5.09
CA ARG A 201 8.34 0.85 4.59
C ARG A 201 7.10 0.28 5.28
N ILE A 202 7.02 0.39 6.61
CA ILE A 202 5.85 -0.06 7.36
C ILE A 202 4.61 0.74 6.93
N ALA A 203 4.68 2.07 6.86
CA ALA A 203 3.55 2.90 6.41
C ALA A 203 3.08 2.55 4.99
N CYS A 204 3.99 2.22 4.07
CA CYS A 204 3.66 1.74 2.73
C CYS A 204 2.98 0.37 2.77
N VAL A 205 3.49 -0.58 3.57
CA VAL A 205 2.83 -1.89 3.78
C VAL A 205 1.42 -1.70 4.33
N LEU A 206 1.26 -0.88 5.37
CA LEU A 206 -0.05 -0.57 5.98
C LEU A 206 -0.99 0.09 4.97
N THR A 207 -0.49 0.99 4.12
CA THR A 207 -1.29 1.64 3.06
C THR A 207 -1.78 0.66 2.00
N MET A 208 -0.96 -0.34 1.65
CA MET A 208 -1.40 -1.39 0.73
C MET A 208 -2.40 -2.33 1.38
N LEU A 209 -2.18 -2.72 2.64
CA LEU A 209 -3.10 -3.56 3.41
C LEU A 209 -4.45 -2.87 3.60
N ASP A 210 -4.48 -1.59 3.96
CA ASP A 210 -5.68 -0.77 4.05
C ASP A 210 -6.52 -0.78 2.76
N SER A 211 -5.87 -0.85 1.60
CA SER A 211 -6.56 -0.94 0.30
C SER A 211 -7.03 -2.36 -0.07
N LEU A 212 -6.44 -3.38 0.55
CA LEU A 212 -6.68 -4.80 0.25
C LEU A 212 -7.68 -5.43 1.23
N LEU A 213 -7.68 -4.94 2.47
CA LEU A 213 -8.51 -5.38 3.57
C LEU A 213 -9.65 -4.36 3.70
N MET A 214 -10.79 -4.67 3.09
CA MET A 214 -12.00 -3.85 3.14
C MET A 214 -13.12 -4.63 3.83
N VAL A 215 -13.83 -3.95 4.72
CA VAL A 215 -15.03 -4.45 5.38
C VAL A 215 -16.26 -3.90 4.65
N ASN A 216 -17.23 -4.78 4.38
CA ASN A 216 -18.49 -4.44 3.69
C ASN A 216 -18.33 -3.66 2.37
N ASN A 217 -17.24 -3.92 1.63
CA ASN A 217 -16.91 -3.31 0.32
C ASN A 217 -16.78 -1.77 0.31
N ASN A 218 -16.84 -1.08 1.46
CA ASN A 218 -16.83 0.38 1.51
C ASN A 218 -15.90 0.97 2.58
N ASP A 219 -15.68 0.26 3.68
CA ASP A 219 -14.89 0.77 4.80
C ASP A 219 -13.53 0.05 4.89
N SER A 220 -12.47 0.84 5.02
CA SER A 220 -11.10 0.36 5.13
C SER A 220 -10.79 -0.05 6.56
N VAL A 221 -10.08 -1.16 6.73
CA VAL A 221 -9.63 -1.59 8.05
C VAL A 221 -8.56 -0.63 8.57
N GLY A 222 -8.81 -0.01 9.72
CA GLY A 222 -7.80 0.80 10.39
C GLY A 222 -6.68 -0.08 10.95
N ILE A 223 -5.45 0.13 10.51
CA ILE A 223 -4.27 -0.61 11.01
C ILE A 223 -3.28 0.36 11.64
N VAL A 224 -2.96 0.14 12.92
CA VAL A 224 -2.00 0.96 13.68
C VAL A 224 -0.92 0.07 14.29
N LEU A 225 0.35 0.43 14.05
CA LEU A 225 1.49 -0.17 14.74
C LEU A 225 2.04 0.82 15.76
N ARG A 226 2.07 0.43 17.04
CA ARG A 226 2.73 1.16 18.12
C ARG A 226 3.91 0.36 18.64
N GLN A 227 4.99 1.05 18.96
CA GLN A 227 6.20 0.43 19.50
C GLN A 227 6.81 1.30 20.58
N ASP A 228 7.34 0.67 21.61
CA ASP A 228 8.05 1.35 22.69
C ASP A 228 9.01 0.41 23.42
N ARG A 229 9.71 0.96 24.40
CA ARG A 229 10.52 0.20 25.35
C ARG A 229 9.86 0.24 26.73
N LEU A 230 9.67 -0.92 27.35
CA LEU A 230 9.19 -1.10 28.70
C LEU A 230 10.27 -0.68 29.72
N ASP A 231 9.83 -0.27 30.91
CA ASP A 231 10.74 0.02 32.02
C ASP A 231 11.48 -1.26 32.46
N GLU A 232 12.79 -1.14 32.74
CA GLU A 232 13.62 -2.25 33.20
C GLU A 232 13.09 -2.87 34.51
N GLY A 233 13.02 -4.20 34.57
CA GLY A 233 12.68 -4.93 35.80
C GLY A 233 11.24 -5.42 35.92
N THR A 234 10.51 -5.56 34.80
CA THR A 234 9.20 -6.23 34.85
C THR A 234 9.39 -7.75 34.94
N ASP A 235 9.00 -8.37 36.05
CA ASP A 235 9.13 -9.82 36.28
C ASP A 235 8.28 -10.66 35.31
N ASP A 236 7.19 -10.09 34.80
CA ASP A 236 6.36 -10.64 33.72
C ASP A 236 6.30 -9.66 32.53
N PRO A 237 7.06 -9.90 31.46
CA PRO A 237 7.10 -9.04 30.28
C PRO A 237 5.74 -8.85 29.61
N LEU A 238 4.87 -9.86 29.62
CA LEU A 238 3.56 -9.75 28.97
C LEU A 238 2.60 -8.91 29.79
N ALA A 239 2.56 -9.11 31.11
CA ALA A 239 1.82 -8.23 32.00
C ALA A 239 2.32 -6.78 31.92
N GLY A 240 3.64 -6.58 31.79
CA GLY A 240 4.24 -5.28 31.50
C GLY A 240 3.71 -4.63 30.22
N ALA A 241 3.66 -5.41 29.13
CA ALA A 241 3.16 -4.95 27.84
C ALA A 241 1.66 -4.65 27.85
N ALA A 242 0.84 -5.49 28.50
CA ALA A 242 -0.59 -5.24 28.65
C ALA A 242 -0.85 -3.95 29.45
N ARG A 243 -0.14 -3.74 30.57
CA ARG A 243 -0.20 -2.47 31.32
C ARG A 243 0.31 -1.27 30.53
N TRP A 244 1.34 -1.46 29.72
CA TRP A 244 1.82 -0.40 28.82
C TRP A 244 0.72 -0.02 27.82
N TYR A 245 0.13 -1.01 27.15
CA TYR A 245 -0.89 -0.81 26.14
C TYR A 245 -2.18 -0.20 26.70
N GLY A 246 -2.70 -0.72 27.82
CA GLY A 246 -3.91 -0.21 28.46
C GLY A 246 -3.81 1.25 28.94
N ARG A 247 -2.59 1.79 29.08
CA ARG A 247 -2.36 3.22 29.39
C ARG A 247 -2.34 4.12 28.15
N LEU A 248 -2.30 3.55 26.94
CA LEU A 248 -2.26 4.31 25.70
C LEU A 248 -3.66 4.83 25.34
N PRO A 249 -3.76 6.02 24.72
CA PRO A 249 -5.00 6.47 24.11
C PRO A 249 -5.47 5.47 23.03
N GLY A 250 -6.65 4.87 23.24
CA GLY A 250 -7.19 3.81 22.37
C GLY A 250 -6.82 2.39 22.79
N GLY A 251 -6.18 2.19 23.95
CA GLY A 251 -5.94 0.87 24.54
C GLY A 251 -7.20 0.17 25.09
N ASN A 252 -8.39 0.74 24.83
CA ASN A 252 -9.74 0.21 25.13
C ASN A 252 -9.92 -0.41 26.52
N ASP A 253 -9.27 0.17 27.54
CA ASP A 253 -9.27 -0.31 28.92
C ASP A 253 -8.77 -1.77 29.09
N HIS A 254 -8.06 -2.32 28.09
CA HIS A 254 -7.55 -3.68 28.14
C HIS A 254 -6.63 -3.87 29.35
N GLY A 255 -7.00 -4.80 30.21
CA GLY A 255 -6.24 -5.26 31.36
C GLY A 255 -5.31 -6.43 31.02
N GLU A 256 -4.45 -6.80 31.98
CA GLU A 256 -3.55 -7.96 31.84
C GLU A 256 -4.29 -9.26 31.54
N GLY A 257 -5.52 -9.41 32.06
CA GLY A 257 -6.35 -10.61 31.88
C GLY A 257 -7.07 -10.71 30.55
N ASP A 258 -7.03 -9.67 29.71
CA ASP A 258 -7.74 -9.63 28.43
C ASP A 258 -6.90 -10.21 27.28
N PHE A 259 -5.61 -10.47 27.54
CA PHE A 259 -4.67 -10.99 26.55
C PHE A 259 -4.44 -12.49 26.71
N ASP A 260 -4.93 -13.25 25.74
CA ASP A 260 -4.63 -14.66 25.63
C ASP A 260 -3.24 -14.86 25.03
N THR A 261 -2.38 -15.57 25.77
CA THR A 261 -1.03 -15.89 25.30
C THR A 261 -1.10 -16.87 24.15
N ILE A 262 -0.42 -16.55 23.06
CA ILE A 262 -0.32 -17.44 21.91
C ILE A 262 1.05 -18.13 21.87
N PRO A 263 1.14 -19.39 21.39
CA PRO A 263 2.43 -20.05 21.26
C PRO A 263 3.39 -19.22 20.42
N ALA A 264 4.58 -18.93 20.95
CA ALA A 264 5.68 -18.25 20.24
C ALA A 264 6.17 -19.03 18.99
N ALA A 265 5.62 -20.23 18.75
CA ALA A 265 5.83 -21.03 17.56
C ALA A 265 5.20 -20.36 16.32
N ARG A 266 5.96 -19.40 15.80
CA ARG A 266 5.88 -18.75 14.48
C ARG A 266 4.76 -17.69 14.33
N PRO A 267 4.97 -16.50 14.92
CA PRO A 267 4.22 -15.29 14.55
C PRO A 267 4.08 -15.12 13.02
N ARG A 268 5.11 -15.53 12.25
CA ARG A 268 5.12 -15.52 10.77
C ARG A 268 3.93 -16.23 10.12
N SER A 269 3.46 -17.35 10.68
CA SER A 269 2.31 -18.10 10.13
C SER A 269 0.99 -17.73 10.79
N TRP A 270 1.05 -17.14 11.98
CA TRP A 270 -0.13 -16.88 12.80
C TRP A 270 -0.69 -15.46 12.61
N LEU A 271 0.16 -14.42 12.51
CA LEU A 271 -0.28 -13.04 12.28
C LEU A 271 -1.16 -12.91 11.03
N PRO A 272 -0.73 -13.41 9.85
CA PRO A 272 -1.55 -13.29 8.65
C PRO A 272 -2.89 -13.99 8.81
N ARG A 273 -2.94 -15.10 9.55
CA ARG A 273 -4.18 -15.83 9.84
C ARG A 273 -5.07 -15.06 10.81
N ALA A 274 -4.56 -14.56 11.92
CA ALA A 274 -5.34 -13.81 12.90
C ALA A 274 -5.94 -12.53 12.31
N LEU A 275 -5.15 -11.79 11.52
CA LEU A 275 -5.59 -10.55 10.88
C LEU A 275 -6.61 -10.80 9.75
N LEU A 276 -6.57 -11.96 9.10
CA LEU A 276 -7.55 -12.36 8.08
C LEU A 276 -8.79 -13.03 8.69
N LEU A 277 -8.66 -13.77 9.81
CA LEU A 277 -9.78 -14.37 10.54
C LEU A 277 -10.68 -13.29 11.15
N GLY A 278 -10.10 -12.20 11.68
CA GLY A 278 -10.85 -11.02 12.10
C GLY A 278 -11.58 -10.28 10.97
N LEU A 279 -11.31 -10.63 9.70
CA LEU A 279 -12.00 -10.09 8.51
C LEU A 279 -12.94 -11.09 7.85
N ALA A 280 -12.85 -12.37 8.22
CA ALA A 280 -13.48 -13.48 7.53
C ALA A 280 -14.42 -14.26 8.47
N GLU A 281 -15.12 -13.59 9.38
CA GLU A 281 -16.11 -14.27 10.24
C GLU A 281 -17.22 -14.94 9.42
N GLY A 282 -16.93 -16.20 9.15
CA GLY A 282 -17.76 -17.24 8.60
C GLY A 282 -16.87 -18.43 8.27
N GLU A 283 -16.18 -19.01 9.27
CA GLU A 283 -16.04 -20.48 9.41
C GLU A 283 -15.23 -20.87 10.66
N ASN A 284 -15.97 -21.18 11.73
CA ASN A 284 -15.50 -21.92 12.89
C ASN A 284 -15.09 -23.34 12.47
N GLY A 285 -13.81 -23.58 12.19
CA GLY A 285 -13.31 -24.91 11.88
C GLY A 285 -11.88 -25.13 12.34
N GLU A 286 -11.69 -26.05 13.28
CA GLU A 286 -10.37 -26.51 13.77
C GLU A 286 -9.52 -27.22 12.68
N ASP A 287 -10.05 -27.39 11.46
CA ASP A 287 -9.37 -27.92 10.27
C ASP A 287 -9.04 -26.82 9.23
N GLY A 288 -8.78 -25.60 9.72
CA GLY A 288 -8.73 -24.34 8.95
C GLY A 288 -7.67 -24.24 7.84
N GLY A 289 -8.06 -24.64 6.63
CA GLY A 289 -7.55 -24.08 5.38
C GLY A 289 -8.47 -22.97 4.87
N TRP A 290 -7.93 -21.99 4.15
CA TRP A 290 -8.75 -21.00 3.43
C TRP A 290 -9.57 -21.71 2.34
N PRO A 291 -10.76 -21.21 1.96
CA PRO A 291 -11.42 -21.63 0.73
C PRO A 291 -10.40 -21.58 -0.41
N GLU A 292 -10.25 -22.68 -1.16
CA GLU A 292 -9.25 -22.78 -2.23
C GLU A 292 -9.39 -21.62 -3.24
N GLU A 293 -10.63 -21.18 -3.48
CA GLU A 293 -10.99 -20.05 -4.32
C GLU A 293 -10.34 -18.73 -3.85
N LEU A 294 -10.35 -18.43 -2.54
CA LEU A 294 -9.70 -17.24 -1.98
C LEU A 294 -8.18 -17.36 -2.00
N ALA A 295 -7.64 -18.56 -1.79
CA ALA A 295 -6.20 -18.80 -1.81
C ALA A 295 -5.57 -18.53 -3.19
N GLU A 296 -6.36 -18.64 -4.26
CA GLU A 296 -5.93 -18.35 -5.63
C GLU A 296 -6.08 -16.86 -6.02
N GLU A 297 -6.84 -16.07 -5.25
CA GLU A 297 -7.05 -14.65 -5.54
C GLU A 297 -5.76 -13.81 -5.38
N PRO A 298 -5.31 -13.09 -6.42
CA PRO A 298 -4.03 -12.37 -6.39
C PRO A 298 -3.94 -11.29 -5.30
N ASP A 299 -5.04 -10.58 -5.04
CA ASP A 299 -5.09 -9.54 -4.01
C ASP A 299 -5.02 -10.16 -2.60
N PHE A 300 -5.67 -11.31 -2.39
CA PHE A 300 -5.55 -12.07 -1.15
C PHE A 300 -4.12 -12.58 -0.94
N GLN A 301 -3.51 -13.17 -1.98
CA GLN A 301 -2.11 -13.58 -1.93
C GLN A 301 -1.18 -12.41 -1.62
N LEU A 302 -1.41 -11.23 -2.20
CA LEU A 302 -0.63 -10.03 -1.92
C LEU A 302 -0.81 -9.58 -0.47
N ALA A 303 -2.04 -9.58 0.05
CA ALA A 303 -2.32 -9.24 1.45
C ALA A 303 -1.56 -10.17 2.41
N VAL A 304 -1.62 -11.48 2.20
CA VAL A 304 -0.86 -12.46 3.00
C VAL A 304 0.64 -12.12 3.00
N ARG A 305 1.22 -11.84 1.83
CA ARG A 305 2.65 -11.49 1.70
C ARG A 305 3.02 -10.19 2.40
N LEU A 306 2.14 -9.19 2.35
CA LEU A 306 2.32 -7.92 3.04
C LEU A 306 2.22 -8.07 4.56
N LEU A 307 1.32 -8.92 5.06
CA LEU A 307 1.22 -9.26 6.48
C LEU A 307 2.45 -10.04 6.97
N GLU A 308 2.95 -10.99 6.19
CA GLU A 308 4.23 -11.69 6.44
C GLU A 308 5.37 -10.68 6.55
N GLU A 309 5.46 -9.72 5.63
CA GLU A 309 6.49 -8.68 5.63
C GLU A 309 6.36 -7.71 6.81
N LEU A 310 5.15 -7.25 7.13
CA LEU A 310 4.90 -6.43 8.32
C LEU A 310 5.39 -7.15 9.58
N THR A 311 5.06 -8.44 9.69
CA THR A 311 5.54 -9.30 10.77
C THR A 311 7.07 -9.30 10.81
N GLU A 312 7.74 -9.55 9.69
CA GLU A 312 9.21 -9.56 9.65
C GLU A 312 9.84 -8.21 10.00
N LEU A 313 9.27 -7.11 9.54
CA LEU A 313 9.77 -5.76 9.84
C LEU A 313 9.67 -5.44 11.33
N VAL A 314 8.55 -5.80 11.97
CA VAL A 314 8.35 -5.65 13.41
C VAL A 314 9.31 -6.55 14.19
N LEU A 315 9.39 -7.84 13.84
CA LEU A 315 10.27 -8.80 14.50
C LEU A 315 11.75 -8.42 14.42
N ARG A 316 12.22 -7.95 13.25
CA ARG A 316 13.61 -7.51 13.08
C ARG A 316 13.94 -6.32 13.97
N ARG A 317 13.01 -5.38 14.13
CA ARG A 317 13.19 -4.20 14.99
C ARG A 317 13.29 -4.59 16.47
N MET A 318 12.56 -5.63 16.87
CA MET A 318 12.57 -6.15 18.25
C MET A 318 13.82 -6.99 18.60
N GLY A 319 14.68 -7.32 17.63
CA GLY A 319 15.98 -7.96 17.91
C GLY A 319 15.94 -9.46 18.25
N GLY A 320 14.79 -10.14 18.16
CA GLY A 320 14.70 -11.57 18.46
C GLY A 320 13.31 -12.18 18.30
N ALA A 321 13.11 -13.39 18.83
CA ALA A 321 11.81 -14.06 18.84
C ALA A 321 10.96 -13.54 20.02
N PRO A 322 9.88 -12.79 19.77
CA PRO A 322 9.06 -12.24 20.84
C PRO A 322 8.11 -13.30 21.42
N PHE A 323 7.67 -13.06 22.65
CA PHE A 323 6.42 -13.56 23.18
C PHE A 323 5.27 -12.78 22.54
N ALA A 324 4.13 -13.43 22.32
CA ALA A 324 2.99 -12.79 21.70
C ALA A 324 1.70 -13.10 22.47
N ALA A 325 0.79 -12.14 22.52
CA ALA A 325 -0.52 -12.31 23.12
C ALA A 325 -1.57 -11.46 22.39
N VAL A 326 -2.81 -11.91 22.38
CA VAL A 326 -3.89 -11.28 21.61
C VAL A 326 -5.07 -10.94 22.50
N ALA A 327 -5.69 -9.80 22.26
CA ALA A 327 -6.96 -9.39 22.87
C ALA A 327 -7.95 -8.95 21.78
N GLY A 328 -9.26 -9.09 22.05
CA GLY A 328 -10.34 -8.55 21.21
C GLY A 328 -10.69 -9.37 19.96
N LEU A 329 -10.36 -10.66 19.90
CA LEU A 329 -10.81 -11.55 18.80
C LEU A 329 -12.32 -11.93 18.88
N SER A 330 -13.13 -11.22 19.66
CA SER A 330 -14.54 -11.58 19.87
C SER A 330 -15.48 -10.88 18.88
N GLU A 331 -16.54 -11.57 18.46
CA GLU A 331 -17.58 -11.14 17.48
C GLU A 331 -18.17 -9.73 17.77
N GLU A 332 -18.02 -9.21 18.99
CA GLU A 332 -18.65 -7.96 19.44
C GLU A 332 -17.71 -6.74 19.40
N ASP A 333 -16.39 -6.93 19.32
CA ASP A 333 -15.44 -5.85 19.65
C ASP A 333 -14.96 -5.02 18.46
N GLY A 334 -15.09 -5.50 17.21
CA GLY A 334 -14.67 -4.78 15.99
C GLY A 334 -13.20 -4.32 15.98
N HIS A 335 -12.41 -4.85 16.90
CA HIS A 335 -11.07 -4.38 17.26
C HIS A 335 -10.20 -5.55 17.72
N VAL A 336 -9.12 -5.85 16.98
CA VAL A 336 -8.15 -6.87 17.37
C VAL A 336 -6.84 -6.21 17.75
N THR A 337 -6.31 -6.54 18.93
CA THR A 337 -4.99 -6.07 19.37
C THR A 337 -4.05 -7.26 19.54
N LEU A 338 -2.91 -7.20 18.85
CA LEU A 338 -1.81 -8.13 19.06
C LEU A 338 -0.65 -7.42 19.76
N LEU A 339 -0.25 -7.95 20.92
CA LEU A 339 0.95 -7.55 21.62
C LEU A 339 2.10 -8.49 21.31
N LEU A 340 3.27 -7.89 21.06
CA LEU A 340 4.54 -8.57 20.88
C LEU A 340 5.53 -8.01 21.91
N VAL A 341 6.25 -8.89 22.60
CA VAL A 341 7.23 -8.51 23.63
C VAL A 341 8.53 -9.29 23.46
N HIS A 342 9.68 -8.60 23.40
CA HIS A 342 10.99 -9.22 23.39
C HIS A 342 11.98 -8.46 24.26
N GLY A 343 12.39 -9.05 25.38
CA GLY A 343 13.18 -8.34 26.37
C GLY A 343 12.38 -7.17 26.94
N ASP A 344 12.88 -5.96 26.76
CA ASP A 344 12.21 -4.70 27.10
C ASP A 344 11.54 -4.02 25.89
N GLU A 345 11.63 -4.57 24.68
CA GLU A 345 10.94 -4.03 23.51
C GLU A 345 9.49 -4.54 23.45
N VAL A 346 8.54 -3.62 23.20
CA VAL A 346 7.11 -3.94 23.06
C VAL A 346 6.55 -3.35 21.77
N ALA A 347 5.65 -4.08 21.13
CA ALA A 347 4.85 -3.60 20.02
C ALA A 347 3.37 -4.00 20.17
N ALA A 348 2.48 -3.10 19.77
CA ALA A 348 1.05 -3.37 19.58
C ALA A 348 0.70 -3.19 18.11
N LEU A 349 0.07 -4.21 17.52
CA LEU A 349 -0.58 -4.12 16.22
C LEU A 349 -2.10 -4.11 16.46
N GLU A 350 -2.71 -2.99 16.13
CA GLU A 350 -4.15 -2.76 16.27
C GLU A 350 -4.81 -2.88 14.89
N LEU A 351 -5.87 -3.67 14.83
CA LEU A 351 -6.87 -3.62 13.77
C LEU A 351 -8.16 -3.03 14.35
N SER A 352 -8.81 -2.18 13.58
CA SER A 352 -10.09 -1.57 13.93
C SER A 352 -11.03 -1.55 12.75
N GLU A 353 -12.32 -1.40 13.04
CA GLU A 353 -13.38 -1.25 12.02
C GLU A 353 -13.55 -2.55 11.23
N LEU A 354 -13.57 -3.68 11.95
CA LEU A 354 -13.73 -5.04 11.40
C LEU A 354 -15.19 -5.41 11.04
N TYR A 355 -16.19 -4.58 11.41
CA TYR A 355 -17.62 -4.83 11.22
C TYR A 355 -18.37 -3.69 10.55
#